data_AF-A0A520IBT0-F1
#
_entry.id   AF-A0A520IBT0-F1
#
_cell.length_a   1.000
_cell.length_b   1.000
_cell.length_c   1.000
_cell.angle_alpha   90.00
_cell.angle_beta   90.00
_cell.angle_gamma   90.00
#
_symmetry.space_group_name_H-M   'P 1'
#
loop_
_entity.id
_entity.type
_entity.pdbx_description
1 polymer ?
#
loop_
_entity_poly.entity_id
_entity_poly.type
_entity_poly.pdbx_seq_one_letter_code
_entity_poly.pdbx_strand_id
1 'polypeptide(L)'
;MARKFLYFVAAMIVLAIAALLAYRLFGTQLMRAVMVPSETFQAQREAPRNIYARKIMWLAHPDAPGNPALWTPPGYTPGEPGTGAAIFFIHPTSYINRDHWNAPIDDPETNARAELFLRGQASAFNEAGDIWAPRYRQATFGAFLTSVADSERALALAYGDVSAAFDRFLKEAGPTRPIILAGHSQGALHLTRLLRDRVATDPKLKARIVAAYVVGWPVSRATDLPRMGLPECRTADQTGCILSWESFAEPADPSLIVDAYDQTTGFNGQPRKATPMVCTNPLTGTADATAPATANLGTLVPSADLKTAT
;
A
#
# COMPACT_ATOMS: atom_id res chain seq x y z
N MET A 1 -25.76 45.50 -20.50
CA MET A 1 -24.82 44.86 -19.55
C MET A 1 -25.30 43.46 -19.16
N ALA A 2 -26.52 43.30 -18.62
CA ALA A 2 -27.07 42.00 -18.20
C ALA A 2 -27.06 40.89 -19.28
N ARG A 3 -27.43 41.19 -20.54
CA ARG A 3 -27.44 40.19 -21.62
C ARG A 3 -26.05 39.61 -21.93
N LYS A 4 -25.01 40.44 -21.95
CA LYS A 4 -23.62 39.99 -22.18
C LYS A 4 -23.11 39.16 -21.00
N PHE A 5 -23.47 39.55 -19.78
CA PHE A 5 -23.19 38.77 -18.57
C PHE A 5 -23.88 37.40 -18.59
N LEU A 6 -25.16 37.33 -18.98
CA LEU A 6 -25.87 36.06 -19.10
C LEU A 6 -25.28 35.14 -20.17
N TYR A 7 -24.84 35.67 -21.31
CA TYR A 7 -24.12 34.86 -22.31
C TYR A 7 -22.78 34.33 -21.79
N PHE A 8 -22.05 35.14 -21.02
CA PHE A 8 -20.82 34.70 -20.38
C PHE A 8 -21.09 33.56 -19.37
N VAL A 9 -22.10 33.71 -18.50
CA VAL A 9 -22.49 32.67 -17.54
C VAL A 9 -22.95 31.39 -18.26
N ALA A 10 -23.76 31.51 -19.31
CA ALA A 10 -24.20 30.36 -20.10
C ALA A 10 -23.01 29.65 -20.78
N ALA A 11 -22.05 30.40 -21.33
CA ALA A 11 -20.84 29.82 -21.91
C ALA A 11 -20.00 29.09 -20.85
N MET A 12 -19.84 29.66 -19.66
CA MET A 12 -19.14 29.00 -18.55
C MET A 12 -19.83 27.70 -18.09
N ILE A 13 -21.18 27.69 -18.03
CA ILE A 13 -21.94 26.48 -17.71
C ILE A 13 -21.73 25.41 -18.78
N VAL A 14 -21.81 25.76 -20.07
CA VAL A 14 -21.58 24.82 -21.16
C VAL A 14 -20.16 24.27 -21.12
N LEU A 15 -19.15 25.11 -20.85
CA LEU A 15 -17.77 24.68 -20.68
C LEU A 15 -17.60 23.73 -19.49
N ALA A 16 -18.24 24.02 -18.35
CA ALA A 16 -18.21 23.15 -17.18
C ALA A 16 -18.87 21.79 -17.47
N ILE A 17 -20.01 21.78 -18.16
CA ILE A 17 -20.69 20.54 -18.57
C ILE A 17 -19.83 19.75 -19.54
N ALA A 18 -19.22 20.41 -20.53
CA ALA A 18 -18.33 19.76 -21.50
C ALA A 18 -17.08 19.17 -20.82
N ALA A 19 -16.49 19.90 -19.86
CA ALA A 19 -15.35 19.41 -19.08
C ALA A 19 -15.72 18.21 -18.20
N LEU A 20 -16.88 18.26 -17.52
CA LEU A 20 -17.39 17.14 -16.73
C LEU A 20 -17.68 15.92 -17.61
N LEU A 21 -18.26 16.12 -18.80
CA LEU A 21 -18.52 15.06 -19.75
C LEU A 21 -17.21 14.45 -20.28
N ALA A 22 -16.23 15.28 -20.64
CA ALA A 22 -14.92 14.83 -21.05
C ALA A 22 -14.21 14.02 -19.95
N TYR A 23 -14.27 14.49 -18.69
CA TYR A 23 -13.74 13.75 -17.55
C TYR A 23 -14.47 12.43 -17.32
N ARG A 24 -15.81 12.41 -17.46
CA ARG A 24 -16.61 11.18 -17.33
C ARG A 24 -16.27 10.15 -18.41
N LEU A 25 -16.02 10.58 -19.64
CA LEU A 25 -15.76 9.68 -20.77
C LEU A 25 -14.28 9.28 -20.91
N PHE A 26 -13.36 10.17 -20.52
CA PHE A 26 -11.92 10.03 -20.77
C PHE A 26 -11.06 10.16 -19.50
N GLY A 27 -11.65 10.17 -18.31
CA GLY A 27 -10.95 10.44 -17.05
C GLY A 27 -9.72 9.57 -16.84
N THR A 28 -9.82 8.26 -17.09
CA THR A 28 -8.69 7.32 -16.98
C THR A 28 -7.58 7.64 -17.98
N GLN A 29 -7.91 8.00 -19.22
CA GLN A 29 -6.94 8.38 -20.25
C GLN A 29 -6.27 9.71 -19.90
N LEU A 30 -7.01 10.68 -19.38
CA LEU A 30 -6.44 11.94 -18.86
C LEU A 30 -5.51 11.67 -17.68
N MET A 31 -5.92 10.83 -16.71
CA MET A 31 -5.07 10.45 -15.58
C MET A 31 -3.77 9.79 -16.04
N ARG A 32 -3.85 8.85 -16.99
CA ARG A 32 -2.65 8.24 -17.60
C ARG A 32 -1.74 9.29 -18.23
N ALA A 33 -2.30 10.19 -19.03
CA ALA A 33 -1.53 11.24 -19.72
C ALA A 33 -0.81 12.21 -18.76
N VAL A 34 -1.38 12.48 -17.58
CA VAL A 34 -0.81 13.44 -16.62
C VAL A 34 0.04 12.80 -15.52
N MET A 35 -0.10 11.50 -15.27
CA MET A 35 0.59 10.80 -14.17
C MET A 35 1.66 9.81 -14.64
N VAL A 36 1.58 9.27 -15.86
CA VAL A 36 2.60 8.33 -16.37
C VAL A 36 3.84 9.13 -16.81
N PRO A 37 5.05 8.78 -16.34
CA PRO A 37 6.28 9.40 -16.81
C PRO A 37 6.45 9.28 -18.32
N SER A 38 6.98 10.34 -18.93
CA SER A 38 7.32 10.36 -20.35
C SER A 38 8.76 9.92 -20.64
N GLU A 39 9.62 9.88 -19.62
CA GLU A 39 10.98 9.37 -19.74
C GLU A 39 11.00 7.83 -19.79
N THR A 40 12.10 7.27 -20.29
CA THR A 40 12.40 5.84 -20.16
C THR A 40 12.97 5.55 -18.78
N PHE A 41 12.72 4.35 -18.24
CA PHE A 41 13.28 3.96 -16.94
C PHE A 41 14.81 4.05 -16.94
N GLN A 42 15.34 4.78 -15.96
CA GLN A 42 16.78 4.85 -15.73
C GLN A 42 17.18 3.76 -14.74
N ALA A 43 18.01 2.83 -15.19
CA ALA A 43 18.54 1.77 -14.34
C ALA A 43 19.34 2.35 -13.18
N GLN A 44 18.89 2.08 -11.96
CA GLN A 44 19.59 2.48 -10.75
C GLN A 44 20.27 1.28 -10.10
N ARG A 45 21.37 1.53 -9.39
CA ARG A 45 22.02 0.48 -8.61
C ARG A 45 21.08 -0.05 -7.53
N GLU A 46 21.10 -1.36 -7.33
CA GLU A 46 20.47 -1.99 -6.17
C GLU A 46 21.00 -1.37 -4.87
N ALA A 47 20.12 -1.24 -3.88
CA ALA A 47 20.51 -0.79 -2.56
C ALA A 47 21.52 -1.79 -1.96
N PRO A 48 22.66 -1.32 -1.41
CA PRO A 48 23.54 -2.18 -0.62
C PRO A 48 22.74 -2.85 0.50
N ARG A 49 22.90 -4.16 0.70
CA ARG A 49 22.13 -4.92 1.72
C ARG A 49 22.21 -4.33 3.13
N ASN A 50 23.31 -3.67 3.46
CA ASN A 50 23.51 -3.04 4.77
C ASN A 50 22.98 -1.60 4.87
N ILE A 51 22.42 -1.02 3.81
CA ILE A 51 21.98 0.40 3.83
C ILE A 51 20.96 0.65 4.94
N TYR A 52 20.06 -0.32 5.18
CA TYR A 52 19.02 -0.25 6.21
C TYR A 52 19.55 -0.41 7.64
N ALA A 53 20.85 -0.70 7.84
CA ALA A 53 21.45 -0.55 9.16
C ALA A 53 21.46 0.91 9.65
N ARG A 54 21.29 1.87 8.73
CA ARG A 54 21.21 3.30 9.05
C ARG A 54 19.77 3.67 9.41
N LYS A 55 19.55 4.20 10.60
CA LYS A 55 18.21 4.64 11.07
C LYS A 55 17.50 5.61 10.12
N ILE A 56 18.25 6.48 9.41
CA ILE A 56 17.70 7.42 8.42
C ILE A 56 17.00 6.75 7.22
N MET A 57 17.25 5.45 6.99
CA MET A 57 16.58 4.68 5.94
C MET A 57 15.21 4.15 6.37
N TRP A 58 14.74 4.53 7.55
CA TRP A 58 13.45 4.14 8.09
C TRP A 58 12.60 5.38 8.29
N LEU A 59 11.35 5.31 7.83
CA LEU A 59 10.32 6.30 8.17
C LEU A 59 9.77 6.01 9.56
N ALA A 60 9.57 4.73 9.89
CA ALA A 60 9.25 4.24 11.22
C ALA A 60 10.28 3.21 11.66
N HIS A 61 10.80 3.38 12.87
CA HIS A 61 11.69 2.44 13.53
C HIS A 61 11.49 2.60 15.04
N PRO A 62 11.49 1.52 15.85
CA PRO A 62 11.17 1.61 17.28
C PRO A 62 12.10 2.56 18.04
N ASP A 63 13.39 2.52 17.74
CA ASP A 63 14.39 3.42 18.34
C ASP A 63 14.55 4.78 17.62
N ALA A 64 13.63 5.18 16.73
CA ALA A 64 13.70 6.45 16.03
C ALA A 64 12.83 7.52 16.72
N PRO A 65 13.37 8.73 16.99
CA PRO A 65 12.57 9.82 17.50
C PRO A 65 11.53 10.25 16.45
N GLY A 66 10.35 10.69 16.90
CA GLY A 66 9.31 11.18 16.00
C GLY A 66 8.69 10.10 15.10
N ASN A 67 8.76 8.82 15.49
CA ASN A 67 8.23 7.70 14.74
C ASN A 67 6.72 7.92 14.42
N PRO A 68 6.33 8.13 13.14
CA PRO A 68 4.95 8.42 12.76
C PRO A 68 4.01 7.23 13.03
N ALA A 69 4.53 6.01 13.12
CA ALA A 69 3.72 4.83 13.45
C ALA A 69 3.31 4.78 14.94
N LEU A 70 3.90 5.61 15.81
CA LEU A 70 3.49 5.73 17.22
C LEU A 70 2.40 6.79 17.44
N TRP A 71 1.91 7.44 16.38
CA TRP A 71 0.85 8.43 16.51
C TRP A 71 -0.45 7.77 17.01
N THR A 72 -1.14 8.44 17.95
CA THR A 72 -2.45 8.04 18.46
C THR A 72 -3.36 9.27 18.59
N PRO A 73 -4.69 9.11 18.45
CA PRO A 73 -5.63 10.17 18.79
C PRO A 73 -5.68 10.41 20.32
N PRO A 74 -6.21 11.55 20.77
CA PRO A 74 -6.35 11.85 22.21
C PRO A 74 -7.08 10.73 22.96
N GLY A 75 -6.54 10.32 24.11
CA GLY A 75 -7.10 9.25 24.95
C GLY A 75 -6.59 7.84 24.64
N TYR A 76 -5.76 7.68 23.61
CA TYR A 76 -5.12 6.41 23.25
C TYR A 76 -3.60 6.49 23.45
N THR A 77 -3.01 5.36 23.82
CA THR A 77 -1.55 5.19 23.96
C THR A 77 -1.09 4.01 23.11
N PRO A 78 0.08 4.09 22.46
CA PRO A 78 0.67 2.93 21.81
C PRO A 78 1.03 1.86 22.85
N GLY A 79 1.28 0.64 22.38
CA GLY A 79 1.75 -0.46 23.21
C GLY A 79 3.14 -0.21 23.79
N GLU A 80 3.49 -0.96 24.82
CA GLU A 80 4.79 -0.86 25.47
C GLU A 80 5.93 -1.26 24.50
N PRO A 81 6.96 -0.41 24.30
CA PRO A 81 8.07 -0.71 23.40
C PRO A 81 8.77 -2.03 23.75
N GLY A 82 9.14 -2.81 22.73
CA GLY A 82 9.80 -4.11 22.92
C GLY A 82 8.86 -5.26 23.28
N THR A 83 7.56 -5.01 23.43
CA THR A 83 6.55 -6.03 23.71
C THR A 83 5.75 -6.42 22.45
N GLY A 84 5.03 -7.54 22.51
CA GLY A 84 4.21 -7.99 21.38
C GLY A 84 5.00 -8.37 20.12
N ALA A 85 4.37 -8.19 18.95
CA ALA A 85 4.92 -8.57 17.66
C ALA A 85 5.98 -7.59 17.14
N ALA A 86 6.88 -8.10 16.28
CA ALA A 86 7.66 -7.26 15.39
C ALA A 86 6.88 -7.04 14.10
N ILE A 87 6.64 -5.80 13.72
CA ILE A 87 5.73 -5.46 12.64
C ILE A 87 6.50 -4.83 11.50
N PHE A 88 6.48 -5.46 10.32
CA PHE A 88 7.06 -4.90 9.11
C PHE A 88 5.94 -4.31 8.24
N PHE A 89 5.89 -2.99 8.18
CA PHE A 89 4.87 -2.25 7.45
C PHE A 89 5.43 -1.65 6.16
N ILE A 90 4.82 -1.98 5.02
CA ILE A 90 5.19 -1.46 3.71
C ILE A 90 4.15 -0.44 3.27
N HIS A 91 4.51 0.84 3.31
CA HIS A 91 3.58 1.93 3.05
C HIS A 91 3.12 2.00 1.59
N PRO A 92 1.99 2.69 1.29
CA PRO A 92 1.52 2.84 -0.08
C PRO A 92 2.35 3.86 -0.86
N THR A 93 1.98 4.05 -2.12
CA THR A 93 2.56 5.05 -3.01
C THR A 93 2.31 6.46 -2.49
N SER A 94 3.38 7.16 -2.14
CA SER A 94 3.41 8.58 -1.75
C SER A 94 4.09 9.46 -2.81
N TYR A 95 4.74 8.83 -3.79
CA TYR A 95 5.31 9.51 -4.95
C TYR A 95 4.28 9.64 -6.07
N ILE A 96 3.74 10.86 -6.22
CA ILE A 96 2.71 11.19 -7.21
C ILE A 96 3.24 12.04 -8.37
N ASN A 97 4.52 12.41 -8.32
CA ASN A 97 5.17 13.12 -9.42
C ASN A 97 5.49 12.11 -10.56
N ARG A 98 5.52 12.62 -11.80
CA ARG A 98 5.81 11.88 -13.02
C ARG A 98 7.18 12.22 -13.63
N ASP A 99 7.99 13.03 -12.96
CA ASP A 99 9.33 13.42 -13.46
C ASP A 99 10.24 12.21 -13.61
N HIS A 100 10.11 11.25 -12.68
CA HIS A 100 10.83 9.98 -12.72
C HIS A 100 9.94 8.77 -12.48
N TRP A 101 10.38 7.60 -12.94
CA TRP A 101 9.73 6.32 -12.65
C TRP A 101 9.78 5.92 -11.16
N ASN A 102 10.83 6.31 -10.45
CA ASN A 102 10.98 6.07 -9.02
C ASN A 102 11.35 7.35 -8.28
N ALA A 103 10.83 7.52 -7.06
CA ALA A 103 11.19 8.63 -6.20
C ALA A 103 12.69 8.58 -5.84
N PRO A 104 13.39 9.73 -5.83
CA PRO A 104 14.62 9.87 -5.06
C PRO A 104 14.38 9.44 -3.60
N ILE A 105 15.33 8.73 -3.02
CA ILE A 105 15.18 8.15 -1.67
C ILE A 105 14.98 9.23 -0.58
N ASP A 106 15.53 10.41 -0.81
CA ASP A 106 15.52 11.57 0.08
C ASP A 106 14.53 12.66 -0.36
N ASP A 107 13.63 12.36 -1.30
CA ASP A 107 12.62 13.31 -1.74
C ASP A 107 11.73 13.76 -0.56
N PRO A 108 11.73 15.06 -0.19
CA PRO A 108 11.10 15.51 1.05
C PRO A 108 9.57 15.44 0.98
N GLU A 109 8.97 15.72 -0.18
CA GLU A 109 7.51 15.70 -0.35
C GLU A 109 6.97 14.26 -0.27
N THR A 110 7.61 13.34 -0.98
CA THR A 110 7.29 11.92 -0.95
C THR A 110 7.42 11.36 0.46
N ASN A 111 8.54 11.64 1.14
CA ASN A 111 8.77 11.13 2.49
C ASN A 111 7.77 11.74 3.49
N ALA A 112 7.47 13.04 3.43
CA ALA A 112 6.46 13.66 4.29
C ALA A 112 5.05 13.05 4.08
N ARG A 113 4.68 12.78 2.82
CA ARG A 113 3.42 12.10 2.51
C ARG A 113 3.41 10.65 2.97
N ALA A 114 4.53 9.93 2.88
CA ALA A 114 4.66 8.59 3.44
C ALA A 114 4.50 8.58 4.97
N GLU A 115 5.11 9.53 5.67
CA GLU A 115 4.93 9.70 7.13
C GLU A 115 3.47 9.94 7.50
N LEU A 116 2.75 10.77 6.72
CA LEU A 116 1.31 10.96 6.90
C LEU A 116 0.53 9.65 6.76
N PHE A 117 0.85 8.83 5.76
CA PHE A 117 0.21 7.52 5.61
C PHE A 117 0.53 6.57 6.77
N LEU A 118 1.75 6.59 7.29
CA LEU A 118 2.12 5.78 8.47
C LEU A 118 1.31 6.17 9.71
N ARG A 119 1.05 7.47 9.93
CA ARG A 119 0.17 7.93 11.02
C ARG A 119 -1.26 7.41 10.89
N GLY A 120 -1.78 7.28 9.66
CA GLY A 120 -3.15 6.83 9.43
C GLY A 120 -3.31 5.31 9.26
N GLN A 121 -2.25 4.59 8.90
CA GLN A 121 -2.34 3.18 8.51
C GLN A 121 -1.46 2.26 9.37
N ALA A 122 -0.20 2.63 9.59
CA ALA A 122 0.71 1.78 10.37
C ALA A 122 0.40 1.88 11.87
N SER A 123 -0.02 3.04 12.35
CA SER A 123 -0.43 3.25 13.74
C SER A 123 -1.56 2.34 14.21
N ALA A 124 -2.39 1.82 13.31
CA ALA A 124 -3.42 0.84 13.65
C ALA A 124 -2.86 -0.45 14.29
N PHE A 125 -1.54 -0.68 14.15
CA PHE A 125 -0.84 -1.83 14.70
C PHE A 125 -0.01 -1.51 15.95
N ASN A 126 0.04 -0.26 16.41
CA ASN A 126 1.03 0.17 17.42
C ASN A 126 0.73 -0.30 18.85
N GLU A 127 -0.48 -0.81 19.11
CA GLU A 127 -0.79 -1.55 20.34
C GLU A 127 -0.28 -3.00 20.29
N ALA A 128 -0.20 -3.60 19.09
CA ALA A 128 0.19 -4.99 18.90
C ALA A 128 1.71 -5.22 18.95
N GLY A 129 2.51 -4.16 18.81
CA GLY A 129 3.95 -4.21 18.97
C GLY A 129 4.72 -3.14 18.19
N ASP A 130 6.02 -3.40 18.02
CA ASP A 130 6.97 -2.45 17.45
C ASP A 130 6.91 -2.44 15.91
N ILE A 131 6.93 -1.26 15.29
CA ILE A 131 6.75 -1.09 13.85
C ILE A 131 8.02 -0.58 13.17
N TRP A 132 8.37 -1.28 12.09
CA TRP A 132 9.40 -0.90 11.12
C TRP A 132 8.76 -0.60 9.77
N ALA A 133 8.98 0.60 9.25
CA ALA A 133 8.58 0.99 7.89
C ALA A 133 9.75 1.65 7.16
N PRO A 134 10.27 1.04 6.08
CA PRO A 134 11.45 1.56 5.40
C PRO A 134 11.13 2.76 4.51
N ARG A 135 12.12 3.62 4.31
CA ARG A 135 12.20 4.45 3.09
C ARG A 135 12.59 3.53 1.94
N TYR A 136 11.92 3.63 0.81
CA TYR A 136 12.30 2.91 -0.40
C TYR A 136 12.00 3.76 -1.65
N ARG A 137 12.72 3.50 -2.74
CA ARG A 137 12.54 4.22 -4.02
C ARG A 137 11.24 3.80 -4.69
N GLN A 138 10.13 4.32 -4.16
CA GLN A 138 8.77 4.03 -4.61
C GLN A 138 8.63 4.24 -6.10
N ALA A 139 8.01 3.29 -6.80
CA ALA A 139 7.56 3.56 -8.16
C ALA A 139 6.45 4.61 -8.12
N THR A 140 6.42 5.53 -9.08
CA THR A 140 5.38 6.56 -9.16
C THR A 140 3.98 5.96 -9.26
N PHE A 141 2.96 6.70 -8.81
CA PHE A 141 1.57 6.34 -9.01
C PHE A 141 1.24 6.00 -10.47
N GLY A 142 1.86 6.72 -11.42
CA GLY A 142 1.74 6.45 -12.85
C GLY A 142 2.10 5.01 -13.24
N ALA A 143 2.97 4.33 -12.51
CA ALA A 143 3.37 2.94 -12.78
C ALA A 143 2.20 1.95 -12.67
N PHE A 144 1.14 2.28 -11.93
CA PHE A 144 -0.07 1.45 -11.81
C PHE A 144 -1.10 1.73 -12.90
N LEU A 145 -0.91 2.79 -13.69
CA LEU A 145 -1.86 3.20 -14.72
C LEU A 145 -1.46 2.68 -16.11
N THR A 146 -0.38 1.90 -16.21
CA THR A 146 0.19 1.41 -17.48
C THR A 146 0.79 0.01 -17.31
N SER A 147 1.00 -0.68 -18.43
CA SER A 147 1.59 -2.03 -18.51
C SER A 147 2.89 -2.08 -19.32
N VAL A 148 3.56 -0.94 -19.49
CA VAL A 148 4.86 -0.87 -20.17
C VAL A 148 5.98 -1.47 -19.30
N ALA A 149 7.00 -2.04 -19.93
CA ALA A 149 8.13 -2.66 -19.22
C ALA A 149 8.84 -1.73 -18.21
N ASP A 150 8.79 -0.41 -18.43
CA ASP A 150 9.35 0.58 -17.49
C ASP A 150 8.63 0.59 -16.13
N SER A 151 7.31 0.39 -16.10
CA SER A 151 6.59 0.33 -14.82
C SER A 151 6.97 -0.92 -14.03
N GLU A 152 7.15 -2.06 -14.71
CA GLU A 152 7.62 -3.30 -14.08
C GLU A 152 9.04 -3.16 -13.52
N ARG A 153 9.95 -2.52 -14.28
CA ARG A 153 11.32 -2.22 -13.82
C ARG A 153 11.32 -1.31 -12.59
N ALA A 154 10.46 -0.28 -12.58
CA ALA A 154 10.31 0.64 -11.45
C ALA A 154 9.82 -0.08 -10.20
N LEU A 155 8.80 -0.92 -10.33
CA LEU A 155 8.26 -1.74 -9.23
C LEU A 155 9.28 -2.79 -8.75
N ALA A 156 10.10 -3.33 -9.64
CA ALA A 156 11.18 -4.26 -9.28
C ALA A 156 12.30 -3.57 -8.48
N LEU A 157 12.70 -2.36 -8.86
CA LEU A 157 13.65 -1.56 -8.10
C LEU A 157 13.13 -1.26 -6.68
N ALA A 158 11.88 -0.80 -6.57
CA ALA A 158 11.21 -0.53 -5.30
C ALA A 158 11.15 -1.79 -4.41
N TYR A 159 10.82 -2.94 -5.00
CA TYR A 159 10.81 -4.22 -4.27
C TYR A 159 12.20 -4.62 -3.75
N GLY A 160 13.27 -4.37 -4.52
CA GLY A 160 14.64 -4.64 -4.09
C GLY A 160 15.00 -3.91 -2.79
N ASP A 161 14.61 -2.64 -2.69
CA ASP A 161 14.77 -1.83 -1.49
C ASP A 161 13.96 -2.41 -0.30
N VAL A 162 12.69 -2.76 -0.52
CA VAL A 162 11.83 -3.41 0.50
C VAL A 162 12.43 -4.74 0.97
N SER A 163 12.97 -5.55 0.07
CA SER A 163 13.61 -6.82 0.42
C SER A 163 14.88 -6.63 1.27
N ALA A 164 15.70 -5.63 0.93
CA ALA A 164 16.88 -5.27 1.71
C ALA A 164 16.51 -4.72 3.10
N ALA A 165 15.42 -3.96 3.21
CA ALA A 165 14.88 -3.52 4.49
C ALA A 165 14.41 -4.70 5.35
N PHE A 166 13.73 -5.65 4.72
CA PHE A 166 13.23 -6.84 5.40
C PHE A 166 14.36 -7.69 5.99
N ASP A 167 15.50 -7.84 5.29
CA ASP A 167 16.70 -8.51 5.84
C ASP A 167 17.15 -7.85 7.15
N ARG A 168 17.15 -6.52 7.22
CA ARG A 168 17.51 -5.79 8.43
C ARG A 168 16.46 -5.93 9.54
N PHE A 169 15.18 -5.81 9.18
CA PHE A 169 14.07 -6.02 10.11
C PHE A 169 14.16 -7.39 10.79
N LEU A 170 14.39 -8.47 10.04
CA LEU A 170 14.50 -9.82 10.61
C LEU A 170 15.65 -9.94 11.62
N LYS A 171 16.77 -9.24 11.38
CA LYS A 171 17.89 -9.20 12.33
C LYS A 171 17.51 -8.49 13.63
N GLU A 172 16.78 -7.38 13.54
CA GLU A 172 16.38 -6.58 14.71
C GLU A 172 15.21 -7.20 15.48
N ALA A 173 14.25 -7.82 14.78
CA ALA A 173 13.17 -8.59 15.39
C ALA A 173 13.67 -9.82 16.17
N GLY A 174 14.92 -10.23 15.94
CA GLY A 174 15.50 -11.42 16.55
C GLY A 174 14.89 -12.72 16.01
N PRO A 175 15.32 -13.89 16.55
CA PRO A 175 14.93 -15.18 16.02
C PRO A 175 13.56 -15.69 16.49
N THR A 176 13.02 -15.16 17.58
CA THR A 176 11.84 -15.75 18.27
C THR A 176 10.60 -14.88 18.27
N ARG A 177 10.74 -13.56 18.08
CA ARG A 177 9.61 -12.63 18.17
C ARG A 177 8.56 -12.94 17.09
N PRO A 178 7.26 -13.00 17.43
CA PRO A 178 6.19 -13.15 16.43
C PRO A 178 6.22 -11.96 15.46
N ILE A 179 5.84 -12.20 14.21
CA ILE A 179 5.91 -11.21 13.14
C ILE A 179 4.50 -10.94 12.60
N ILE A 180 4.16 -9.68 12.46
CA ILE A 180 3.05 -9.22 11.62
C ILE A 180 3.64 -8.57 10.38
N LEU A 181 3.14 -8.94 9.22
CA LEU A 181 3.48 -8.28 7.95
C LEU A 181 2.27 -7.49 7.49
N ALA A 182 2.46 -6.23 7.12
CA ALA A 182 1.38 -5.40 6.63
C ALA A 182 1.86 -4.56 5.44
N GLY A 183 0.99 -4.39 4.45
CA GLY A 183 1.25 -3.53 3.31
C GLY A 183 -0.04 -2.98 2.76
N HIS A 184 0.02 -1.76 2.23
CA HIS A 184 -1.11 -1.11 1.56
C HIS A 184 -0.76 -0.74 0.11
N SER A 185 -1.66 -0.98 -0.85
CA SER A 185 -1.49 -0.61 -2.27
C SER A 185 -0.15 -1.12 -2.85
N GLN A 186 0.77 -0.26 -3.29
CA GLN A 186 2.13 -0.65 -3.72
C GLN A 186 2.85 -1.50 -2.66
N GLY A 187 2.69 -1.17 -1.39
CA GLY A 187 3.26 -1.95 -0.30
C GLY A 187 2.64 -3.34 -0.17
N ALA A 188 1.34 -3.49 -0.46
CA ALA A 188 0.70 -4.80 -0.53
C ALA A 188 1.22 -5.62 -1.72
N LEU A 189 1.37 -5.00 -2.90
CA LEU A 189 2.02 -5.64 -4.05
C LEU A 189 3.43 -6.13 -3.69
N HIS A 190 4.25 -5.30 -3.03
CA HIS A 190 5.57 -5.73 -2.57
C HIS A 190 5.51 -6.82 -1.51
N LEU A 191 4.52 -6.77 -0.60
CA LEU A 191 4.31 -7.81 0.39
C LEU A 191 3.94 -9.16 -0.24
N THR A 192 3.17 -9.19 -1.33
CA THR A 192 2.88 -10.47 -2.04
C THR A 192 4.15 -11.14 -2.54
N ARG A 193 5.09 -10.35 -3.10
CA ARG A 193 6.39 -10.84 -3.57
C ARG A 193 7.26 -11.29 -2.40
N LEU A 194 7.28 -10.52 -1.31
CA LEU A 194 8.04 -10.85 -0.10
C LEU A 194 7.56 -12.17 0.53
N LEU A 195 6.23 -12.36 0.62
CA LEU A 195 5.62 -13.61 1.09
C LEU A 195 6.07 -14.80 0.23
N ARG A 196 6.00 -14.67 -1.10
CA ARG A 196 6.47 -15.71 -2.04
C ARG A 196 7.97 -15.99 -1.94
N ASP A 197 8.79 -14.95 -1.98
CA ASP A 197 10.24 -15.10 -2.14
C ASP A 197 10.93 -15.47 -0.82
N ARG A 198 10.39 -15.01 0.32
CA ARG A 198 11.04 -15.11 1.64
C ARG A 198 10.28 -15.98 2.62
N VAL A 199 8.95 -15.83 2.72
CA VAL A 199 8.16 -16.58 3.72
C VAL A 199 7.87 -18.00 3.24
N ALA A 200 7.47 -18.17 1.98
CA ALA A 200 7.15 -19.49 1.43
C ALA A 200 8.37 -20.44 1.36
N THR A 201 9.58 -19.88 1.33
CA THR A 201 10.85 -20.61 1.19
C THR A 201 11.56 -20.87 2.52
N ASP A 202 11.11 -20.27 3.62
CA ASP A 202 11.70 -20.40 4.96
C ASP A 202 10.65 -20.87 5.99
N PRO A 203 10.63 -22.16 6.35
CA PRO A 203 9.69 -22.71 7.34
C PRO A 203 9.81 -22.07 8.73
N LYS A 204 11.01 -21.62 9.13
CA LYS A 204 11.21 -21.00 10.45
C LYS A 204 10.62 -19.59 10.47
N LEU A 205 10.82 -18.82 9.40
CA LEU A 205 10.17 -17.51 9.26
C LEU A 205 8.65 -17.67 9.17
N LYS A 206 8.16 -18.59 8.34
CA LYS A 206 6.73 -18.88 8.18
C LYS A 206 6.06 -19.18 9.53
N ALA A 207 6.68 -19.99 10.39
CA ALA A 207 6.15 -20.33 11.71
C ALA A 207 6.02 -19.14 12.67
N ARG A 208 6.72 -18.03 12.40
CA ARG A 208 6.66 -16.80 13.21
C ARG A 208 5.59 -15.82 12.74
N ILE A 209 5.05 -15.99 11.53
CA ILE A 209 4.06 -15.05 10.99
C ILE A 209 2.73 -15.27 11.71
N VAL A 210 2.27 -14.26 12.43
CA VAL A 210 0.96 -14.24 13.09
C VAL A 210 -0.14 -13.92 12.09
N ALA A 211 0.08 -12.89 11.27
CA ALA A 211 -0.84 -12.50 10.20
C ALA A 211 -0.09 -11.70 9.13
N ALA A 212 -0.60 -11.76 7.89
CA ALA A 212 -0.14 -10.94 6.78
C ALA A 212 -1.32 -10.12 6.20
N TYR A 213 -1.30 -8.81 6.42
CA TYR A 213 -2.30 -7.87 5.92
C TYR A 213 -1.87 -7.31 4.57
N VAL A 214 -2.38 -7.89 3.48
CA VAL A 214 -2.07 -7.53 2.10
C VAL A 214 -3.20 -6.64 1.56
N VAL A 215 -3.26 -5.38 1.99
CA VAL A 215 -4.46 -4.53 1.82
C VAL A 215 -4.38 -3.65 0.58
N GLY A 216 -5.48 -3.50 -0.16
CA GLY A 216 -5.56 -2.57 -1.28
C GLY A 216 -4.78 -2.98 -2.52
N TRP A 217 -4.46 -4.27 -2.66
CA TRP A 217 -3.94 -4.85 -3.90
C TRP A 217 -4.55 -6.25 -4.13
N PRO A 218 -5.00 -6.60 -5.35
CA PRO A 218 -5.63 -7.89 -5.59
C PRO A 218 -4.67 -9.07 -5.41
N VAL A 219 -5.19 -10.16 -4.83
CA VAL A 219 -4.46 -11.42 -4.63
C VAL A 219 -5.27 -12.59 -5.17
N SER A 220 -4.74 -13.29 -6.17
CA SER A 220 -5.44 -14.45 -6.74
C SER A 220 -5.40 -15.64 -5.79
N ARG A 221 -6.57 -16.19 -5.45
CA ARG A 221 -6.68 -17.48 -4.75
C ARG A 221 -6.10 -18.63 -5.56
N ALA A 222 -6.14 -18.53 -6.90
CA ALA A 222 -5.73 -19.60 -7.80
C ALA A 222 -4.25 -19.53 -8.17
N THR A 223 -3.72 -18.34 -8.45
CA THR A 223 -2.41 -18.19 -9.08
C THR A 223 -1.33 -17.58 -8.18
N ASP A 224 -1.71 -16.88 -7.11
CA ASP A 224 -0.78 -16.23 -6.18
C ASP A 224 -0.73 -16.91 -4.82
N LEU A 225 -1.88 -17.04 -4.14
CA LEU A 225 -1.98 -17.53 -2.77
C LEU A 225 -1.25 -18.86 -2.53
N PRO A 226 -1.34 -19.88 -3.42
CA PRO A 226 -0.64 -21.15 -3.23
C PRO A 226 0.90 -21.02 -3.23
N ARG A 227 1.44 -19.91 -3.75
CA ARG A 227 2.89 -19.62 -3.82
C ARG A 227 3.37 -18.68 -2.72
N MET A 228 2.46 -18.06 -1.96
CA MET A 228 2.79 -17.06 -0.93
C MET A 228 3.13 -17.69 0.44
N GLY A 229 2.94 -19.01 0.58
CA GLY A 229 3.39 -19.75 1.76
C GLY A 229 2.41 -19.76 2.93
N LEU A 230 1.38 -18.92 2.95
CA LEU A 230 0.34 -18.89 3.98
C LEU A 230 -1.05 -19.07 3.33
N PRO A 231 -2.02 -19.71 4.01
CA PRO A 231 -3.41 -19.75 3.56
C PRO A 231 -4.09 -18.40 3.74
N GLU A 232 -5.23 -18.21 3.08
CA GLU A 232 -6.19 -17.14 3.41
C GLU A 232 -6.81 -17.38 4.79
N CYS A 233 -7.01 -16.31 5.56
CA CYS A 233 -7.71 -16.37 6.84
C CYS A 233 -9.20 -16.69 6.63
N ARG A 234 -9.76 -17.60 7.44
CA ARG A 234 -11.16 -18.03 7.38
C ARG A 234 -11.98 -17.54 8.57
N THR A 235 -11.35 -17.27 9.71
CA THR A 235 -12.00 -16.71 10.92
C THR A 235 -11.17 -15.55 11.48
N ALA A 236 -11.82 -14.72 12.29
CA ALA A 236 -11.20 -13.51 12.87
C ALA A 236 -9.98 -13.78 13.75
N ASP A 237 -9.96 -14.92 14.43
CA ASP A 237 -8.93 -15.34 15.39
C ASP A 237 -7.87 -16.28 14.77
N GLN A 238 -8.01 -16.61 13.47
CA GLN A 238 -7.05 -17.47 12.79
C GLN A 238 -5.69 -16.77 12.69
N THR A 239 -4.63 -17.49 13.07
CA THR A 239 -3.24 -17.05 12.92
C THR A 239 -2.54 -17.80 11.78
N GLY A 240 -1.38 -17.29 11.36
CA GLY A 240 -0.59 -17.88 10.29
C GLY A 240 -1.27 -17.81 8.92
N CYS A 241 -1.99 -16.72 8.65
CA CYS A 241 -2.78 -16.57 7.43
C CYS A 241 -2.71 -15.15 6.83
N ILE A 242 -3.22 -15.02 5.61
CA ILE A 242 -3.27 -13.78 4.84
C ILE A 242 -4.69 -13.20 4.87
N LEU A 243 -4.77 -11.90 5.13
CA LEU A 243 -5.97 -11.08 4.96
C LEU A 243 -5.75 -10.12 3.80
N SER A 244 -6.77 -9.91 2.99
CA SER A 244 -6.73 -8.91 1.92
C SER A 244 -8.13 -8.41 1.61
N TRP A 245 -8.23 -7.13 1.30
CA TRP A 245 -9.46 -6.49 0.84
C TRP A 245 -9.13 -5.23 0.08
N GLU A 246 -10.09 -4.77 -0.70
CA GLU A 246 -10.06 -3.51 -1.44
C GLU A 246 -11.31 -2.72 -1.07
N SER A 247 -11.16 -1.40 -0.95
CA SER A 247 -12.25 -0.50 -0.59
C SER A 247 -12.44 0.54 -1.68
N PHE A 248 -13.68 0.75 -2.09
CA PHE A 248 -14.07 1.74 -3.10
C PHE A 248 -15.16 2.64 -2.53
N ALA A 249 -15.15 3.91 -2.92
CA ALA A 249 -16.26 4.82 -2.63
C ALA A 249 -17.50 4.41 -3.45
N GLU A 250 -18.69 4.71 -2.95
CA GLU A 250 -19.95 4.43 -3.68
C GLU A 250 -20.24 5.55 -4.70
N PRO A 251 -20.57 5.22 -5.97
CA PRO A 251 -20.63 3.89 -6.56
C PRO A 251 -19.26 3.26 -6.78
N ALA A 252 -19.11 2.00 -6.36
CA ALA A 252 -17.86 1.28 -6.48
C ALA A 252 -17.47 1.06 -7.95
N ASP A 253 -16.29 1.59 -8.34
CA ASP A 253 -15.68 1.35 -9.64
C ASP A 253 -14.25 0.79 -9.46
N PRO A 254 -14.06 -0.53 -9.61
CA PRO A 254 -12.76 -1.18 -9.48
C PRO A 254 -11.99 -1.28 -10.80
N SER A 255 -12.53 -0.77 -11.92
CA SER A 255 -11.99 -1.01 -13.27
C SER A 255 -10.52 -0.62 -13.39
N LEU A 256 -10.12 0.50 -12.80
CA LEU A 256 -8.73 0.98 -12.86
C LEU A 256 -7.71 -0.06 -12.33
N ILE A 257 -8.09 -0.80 -11.30
CA ILE A 257 -7.24 -1.82 -10.67
C ILE A 257 -7.41 -3.17 -11.37
N VAL A 258 -8.66 -3.61 -11.59
CA VAL A 258 -8.94 -4.93 -12.16
C VAL A 258 -8.45 -5.03 -13.61
N ASP A 259 -8.61 -3.99 -14.43
CA ASP A 259 -8.16 -4.00 -15.82
C ASP A 259 -6.64 -4.14 -15.94
N ALA A 260 -5.89 -3.49 -15.04
CA ALA A 260 -4.44 -3.59 -14.99
C ALA A 260 -4.02 -4.96 -14.45
N TYR A 261 -4.67 -5.43 -13.39
CA TYR A 261 -4.38 -6.71 -12.74
C TYR A 261 -4.64 -7.91 -13.67
N ASP A 262 -5.74 -7.90 -14.42
CA ASP A 262 -6.14 -8.95 -15.35
C ASP A 262 -5.15 -9.15 -16.51
N GLN A 263 -4.33 -8.13 -16.81
CA GLN A 263 -3.26 -8.21 -17.81
C GLN A 263 -1.99 -8.89 -17.28
N THR A 264 -1.93 -9.19 -15.98
CA THR A 264 -0.73 -9.74 -15.34
C THR A 264 -0.75 -11.26 -15.21
N THR A 265 0.44 -11.83 -15.00
CA THR A 265 0.64 -13.25 -14.74
C THR A 265 0.84 -13.51 -13.25
N GLY A 266 0.15 -14.53 -12.73
CA GLY A 266 0.25 -14.98 -11.35
C GLY A 266 1.57 -15.67 -11.03
N PHE A 267 1.83 -15.88 -9.74
CA PHE A 267 3.08 -16.49 -9.28
C PHE A 267 3.31 -17.93 -9.74
N ASN A 268 2.28 -18.62 -10.23
CA ASN A 268 2.40 -19.94 -10.85
C ASN A 268 2.60 -19.90 -12.38
N GLY A 269 2.75 -18.72 -13.00
CA GLY A 269 2.94 -18.55 -14.43
C GLY A 269 1.65 -18.52 -15.27
N GLN A 270 0.46 -18.65 -14.64
CA GLN A 270 -0.84 -18.57 -15.32
C GLN A 270 -1.42 -17.15 -15.27
N PRO A 271 -2.27 -16.74 -16.24
CA PRO A 271 -2.92 -15.43 -16.21
C PRO A 271 -3.72 -15.20 -14.93
N ARG A 272 -3.70 -13.97 -14.40
CA ARG A 272 -4.56 -13.57 -13.25
C ARG A 272 -5.98 -13.20 -13.65
N LYS A 273 -6.23 -13.04 -14.95
CA LYS A 273 -7.50 -12.63 -15.53
C LYS A 273 -8.68 -13.41 -14.97
N ALA A 274 -9.66 -12.69 -14.40
CA ALA A 274 -10.90 -13.25 -13.87
C ALA A 274 -10.71 -14.37 -12.83
N THR A 275 -9.57 -14.40 -12.13
CA THR A 275 -9.34 -15.36 -11.04
C THR A 275 -10.04 -14.91 -9.76
N PRO A 276 -10.58 -15.83 -8.93
CA PRO A 276 -11.14 -15.47 -7.64
C PRO A 276 -10.09 -14.81 -6.76
N MET A 277 -10.44 -13.70 -6.12
CA MET A 277 -9.54 -12.93 -5.26
C MET A 277 -9.74 -13.29 -3.79
N VAL A 278 -8.68 -13.17 -2.99
CA VAL A 278 -8.78 -13.17 -1.53
C VAL A 278 -9.62 -11.96 -1.11
N CYS A 279 -10.61 -12.18 -0.26
CA CYS A 279 -11.49 -11.14 0.22
C CYS A 279 -11.83 -11.39 1.68
N THR A 280 -11.32 -10.54 2.57
CA THR A 280 -11.61 -10.55 4.00
C THR A 280 -12.43 -9.33 4.34
N ASN A 281 -13.55 -9.51 5.03
CA ASN A 281 -14.29 -8.36 5.52
C ASN A 281 -13.52 -7.73 6.71
N PRO A 282 -13.04 -6.49 6.62
CA PRO A 282 -12.20 -5.90 7.65
C PRO A 282 -12.95 -5.63 8.97
N LEU A 283 -14.28 -5.62 8.96
CA LEU A 283 -15.10 -5.44 10.17
C LEU A 283 -15.28 -6.73 10.96
N THR A 284 -15.25 -7.88 10.28
CA THR A 284 -15.48 -9.19 10.89
C THR A 284 -14.24 -10.07 10.93
N GLY A 285 -13.16 -9.68 10.25
CA GLY A 285 -11.95 -10.49 10.11
C GLY A 285 -12.17 -11.82 9.38
N THR A 286 -13.30 -11.98 8.68
CA THR A 286 -13.75 -13.28 8.13
C THR A 286 -13.79 -13.23 6.61
N ALA A 287 -13.32 -14.30 5.94
CA ALA A 287 -13.32 -14.38 4.48
C ALA A 287 -14.74 -14.38 3.90
N ASP A 288 -14.92 -13.63 2.81
CA ASP A 288 -16.18 -13.50 2.04
C ASP A 288 -17.41 -13.10 2.88
N ALA A 289 -17.21 -12.60 4.10
CA ALA A 289 -18.29 -12.22 4.99
C ALA A 289 -18.88 -10.86 4.61
N THR A 290 -20.17 -10.69 4.89
CA THR A 290 -20.84 -9.38 4.78
C THR A 290 -21.10 -8.82 6.17
N ALA A 291 -20.98 -7.51 6.32
CA ALA A 291 -21.35 -6.78 7.53
C ALA A 291 -22.28 -5.62 7.14
N PRO A 292 -23.29 -5.29 7.96
CA PRO A 292 -24.13 -4.13 7.71
C PRO A 292 -23.32 -2.83 7.88
N ALA A 293 -23.73 -1.75 7.21
CA ALA A 293 -23.07 -0.45 7.34
C ALA A 293 -23.01 0.05 8.81
N THR A 294 -23.99 -0.32 9.63
CA THR A 294 -24.05 0.00 11.07
C THR A 294 -22.95 -0.68 11.90
N ALA A 295 -22.28 -1.70 11.38
CA ALA A 295 -21.12 -2.32 12.04
C ALA A 295 -19.82 -1.52 11.81
N ASN A 296 -19.80 -0.61 10.84
CA ASN A 296 -18.66 0.28 10.62
C ASN A 296 -18.74 1.45 11.60
N LEU A 297 -17.83 1.50 12.57
CA LEU A 297 -17.74 2.58 13.55
C LEU A 297 -17.24 3.91 12.96
N GLY A 298 -16.85 3.90 11.67
CA GLY A 298 -16.30 5.04 10.97
C GLY A 298 -14.77 4.96 10.85
N THR A 299 -14.19 6.04 10.35
CA THR A 299 -12.74 6.22 10.25
C THR A 299 -12.34 7.37 11.16
N LEU A 300 -11.06 7.40 11.55
CA LEU A 300 -10.49 8.57 12.21
C LEU A 300 -10.57 9.77 11.25
N VAL A 301 -11.21 10.84 11.70
CA VAL A 301 -11.37 12.06 10.91
C VAL A 301 -10.21 13.00 11.22
N PRO A 302 -9.25 13.19 10.29
CA PRO A 302 -8.13 14.07 10.56
C PRO A 302 -8.59 15.52 10.61
N SER A 303 -7.95 16.29 11.50
CA SER A 303 -8.02 17.75 11.52
C SER A 303 -7.50 18.36 10.22
N ALA A 304 -7.88 19.61 9.94
CA ALA A 304 -7.51 20.29 8.70
C ALA A 304 -5.99 20.41 8.48
N ASP A 305 -5.19 20.43 9.55
CA ASP A 305 -3.72 20.48 9.48
C ASP A 305 -3.06 19.08 9.50
N LEU A 306 -3.85 18.02 9.56
CA LEU A 306 -3.45 16.62 9.58
C LEU A 306 -2.52 16.24 10.75
N LYS A 307 -2.56 17.01 11.85
CA LYS A 307 -1.74 16.74 13.05
C LYS A 307 -2.49 15.95 14.12
N THR A 308 -3.81 16.13 14.21
CA THR A 308 -4.69 15.41 15.12
C THR A 308 -5.85 14.75 14.36
N ALA A 309 -6.58 13.84 15.00
CA ALA A 309 -7.82 13.28 14.47
C ALA A 309 -8.82 13.01 15.61
N THR A 310 -10.09 12.86 15.26
CA THR A 310 -11.20 12.48 16.15
C THR A 310 -11.93 11.27 15.61
#